data_AF-A0A4Y2AXV5-F1
#
_entry.id   AF-A0A4Y2AXV5-F1
#
_cell.length_a   1.000
_cell.length_b   1.000
_cell.length_c   1.000
_cell.angle_alpha   90.00
_cell.angle_beta   90.00
_cell.angle_gamma   90.00
#
_symmetry.space_group_name_H-M   'P 1'
#
loop_
_entity.id
_entity.type
_entity.pdbx_description
1 polymer ?
#
loop_
_entity_poly.entity_id
_entity_poly.type
_entity_poly.pdbx_seq_one_letter_code
_entity_poly.pdbx_strand_id
1 'polypeptide(L)'
;MWKIKVNADKCQAVYFTKRRKVPDPPKLYRRAISWSKDTKYLGVTLDSRLTYDKHITNVFKQTRSTKARLYPLLGRNSKLSLQNKLLLYKTILRPKMTYASPVWGAAAHSHIQKLEATQNIIERQIINAPWFIRNRYILKDLRLRPVISHIKNLANKFFHSVDNHTNQAIKDIPTYDPSNPRKKKRPRTLLLAGD
;
A
#
# COMPACT_ATOMS: atom_id res chain seq x y z
N MET A 1 -13.93 -34.49 2.07
CA MET A 1 -14.26 -33.36 2.97
C MET A 1 -13.01 -32.99 3.76
N TRP A 2 -12.53 -31.75 3.71
CA TRP A 2 -11.26 -31.36 4.33
C TRP A 2 -11.44 -31.28 5.86
N LYS A 3 -10.68 -32.08 6.63
CA LYS A 3 -10.75 -32.19 8.11
C LYS A 3 -10.04 -31.03 8.84
N ILE A 4 -10.24 -29.78 8.39
CA ILE A 4 -9.58 -28.62 9.00
C ILE A 4 -10.42 -28.09 10.17
N LYS A 5 -9.88 -28.22 11.39
CA LYS A 5 -10.45 -27.61 12.60
C LYS A 5 -9.92 -26.19 12.77
N VAL A 6 -10.80 -25.19 12.72
CA VAL A 6 -10.42 -23.78 12.91
C VAL A 6 -10.07 -23.53 14.38
N ASN A 7 -8.92 -22.92 14.64
CA ASN A 7 -8.51 -22.53 15.98
C ASN A 7 -9.09 -21.15 16.34
N ALA A 8 -10.10 -21.15 17.22
CA ALA A 8 -10.79 -19.93 17.66
C ALA A 8 -9.85 -18.93 18.35
N ASP A 9 -8.79 -19.38 19.02
CA ASP A 9 -7.88 -18.51 19.78
C ASP A 9 -6.95 -17.71 18.85
N LYS A 10 -6.80 -18.16 17.59
CA LYS A 10 -6.07 -17.45 16.53
C LYS A 10 -6.99 -16.55 15.68
N CYS A 11 -8.30 -16.60 15.90
CA CYS A 11 -9.25 -15.79 15.16
C CYS A 11 -9.30 -14.37 15.73
N GLN A 12 -9.43 -13.39 14.85
CA GLN A 12 -9.65 -11.99 15.22
C GLN A 12 -10.85 -11.46 14.45
N ALA A 13 -11.72 -10.72 15.13
CA ALA A 13 -12.86 -10.07 14.51
C ALA A 13 -12.59 -8.56 14.41
N VAL A 14 -12.77 -7.98 13.22
CA VAL A 14 -12.72 -6.54 13.02
C VAL A 14 -14.02 -6.09 12.39
N TYR A 15 -14.68 -5.12 13.03
CA TYR A 15 -15.94 -4.58 12.54
C TYR A 15 -15.70 -3.28 11.75
N PHE A 16 -15.92 -3.35 10.43
CA PHE A 16 -15.79 -2.18 9.55
C PHE A 16 -17.11 -1.42 9.48
N THR A 17 -17.24 -0.36 10.27
CA THR A 17 -18.47 0.45 10.31
C THR A 17 -18.16 1.93 10.52
N LYS A 18 -19.10 2.78 10.09
CA LYS A 18 -19.13 4.21 10.46
C LYS A 18 -19.97 4.46 11.71
N ARG A 19 -20.74 3.47 12.17
CA ARG A 19 -21.61 3.58 13.35
C ARG A 19 -20.77 3.51 14.63
N ARG A 20 -21.18 4.23 15.66
CA ARG A 20 -20.51 4.21 16.97
C ARG A 20 -20.80 2.93 17.77
N LYS A 21 -21.99 2.36 17.61
CA LYS A 21 -22.41 1.14 18.30
C LYS A 21 -21.79 -0.09 17.62
N VAL A 22 -21.03 -0.86 18.40
CA VAL A 22 -20.48 -2.15 17.99
C VAL A 22 -21.43 -3.25 18.46
N PRO A 23 -21.81 -4.21 17.61
CA PRO A 23 -22.65 -5.34 18.00
C PRO A 23 -21.87 -6.33 18.88
N ASP A 24 -22.57 -7.31 19.43
CA ASP A 24 -21.94 -8.35 20.23
C ASP A 24 -20.89 -9.12 19.41
N PRO A 25 -19.80 -9.57 20.06
CA PRO A 25 -18.73 -10.26 19.35
C PRO A 25 -19.22 -11.55 18.68
N PRO A 26 -18.77 -11.85 17.46
CA PRO A 26 -19.17 -13.06 16.76
C PRO A 26 -18.68 -14.29 17.51
N LYS A 27 -19.48 -15.36 17.51
CA LYS A 27 -19.14 -16.62 18.16
C LYS A 27 -18.73 -17.66 17.12
N LEU A 28 -17.60 -18.33 17.35
CA LEU A 28 -17.15 -19.49 16.58
C LEU A 28 -17.07 -20.69 17.54
N TYR A 29 -17.74 -21.79 17.21
CA TYR A 29 -17.86 -22.97 18.10
C TYR A 29 -18.28 -22.61 19.53
N ARG A 30 -19.28 -21.72 19.67
CA ARG A 30 -19.78 -21.17 20.95
C ARG A 30 -18.76 -20.35 21.76
N ARG A 31 -17.55 -20.11 21.25
CA ARG A 31 -16.56 -19.19 21.84
C ARG A 31 -16.66 -17.81 21.19
N ALA A 32 -16.71 -16.75 22.00
CA ALA A 32 -16.74 -15.38 21.49
C ALA A 32 -15.35 -14.96 21.00
N ILE A 33 -15.27 -14.40 19.80
CA ILE A 33 -14.05 -13.82 19.25
C ILE A 33 -14.06 -12.33 19.56
N SER A 34 -13.08 -11.85 20.34
CA SER A 34 -13.01 -10.45 20.75
C SER A 34 -12.83 -9.51 19.55
N TRP A 35 -13.42 -8.32 19.66
CA TRP A 35 -13.21 -7.25 18.68
C TRP A 35 -11.80 -6.69 18.77
N SER A 36 -11.14 -6.59 17.62
CA SER A 36 -9.86 -5.90 17.46
C SER A 36 -10.06 -4.59 16.68
N LYS A 37 -9.20 -3.60 16.97
CA LYS A 37 -9.16 -2.32 16.24
C LYS A 37 -8.48 -2.46 14.87
N ASP A 38 -7.65 -3.48 14.70
CA ASP A 38 -6.92 -3.76 13.48
C ASP A 38 -6.63 -5.25 13.33
N THR A 39 -6.47 -5.69 12.09
CA THR A 39 -6.07 -7.06 11.76
C THR A 39 -5.10 -7.07 10.59
N LYS A 40 -4.27 -8.10 10.49
CA LYS A 40 -3.33 -8.27 9.39
C LYS A 40 -3.84 -9.35 8.44
N TYR A 41 -4.04 -8.99 7.19
CA TYR A 41 -4.48 -9.90 6.14
C TYR A 41 -3.56 -9.81 4.93
N LEU A 42 -2.95 -10.93 4.53
CA LEU A 42 -2.01 -11.01 3.39
C LEU A 42 -0.94 -9.90 3.38
N GLY A 43 -0.42 -9.54 4.55
CA GLY A 43 0.60 -8.49 4.69
C GLY A 43 0.07 -7.06 4.76
N VAL A 44 -1.24 -6.83 4.64
CA VAL A 44 -1.89 -5.52 4.78
C VAL A 44 -2.52 -5.41 6.17
N THR A 45 -2.25 -4.32 6.87
CA THR A 45 -2.93 -4.02 8.14
C THR A 45 -4.20 -3.23 7.88
N LEU A 46 -5.35 -3.83 8.19
CA LEU A 46 -6.67 -3.22 8.07
C LEU A 46 -7.08 -2.67 9.43
N ASP A 47 -7.22 -1.36 9.55
CA ASP A 47 -7.82 -0.71 10.72
C ASP A 47 -9.34 -0.67 10.60
N SER A 48 -10.06 -0.65 11.73
CA SER A 48 -11.53 -0.65 11.76
C SER A 48 -12.19 0.49 10.98
N ARG A 49 -11.45 1.59 10.74
CA ARG A 49 -11.89 2.75 9.96
C ARG A 49 -11.39 2.74 8.51
N LEU A 50 -10.59 1.76 8.11
CA LEU A 50 -9.96 1.64 6.79
C LEU A 50 -9.21 2.91 6.36
N THR A 51 -8.54 3.58 7.31
CA THR A 51 -7.67 4.73 7.05
C THR A 51 -6.28 4.32 6.54
N TYR A 52 -5.87 3.09 6.84
CA TYR A 52 -4.55 2.53 6.53
C TYR A 52 -3.35 3.28 7.14
N ASP A 53 -3.54 4.17 8.11
CA ASP A 53 -2.43 4.92 8.72
C ASP A 53 -1.40 4.00 9.39
N LYS A 54 -1.87 3.00 10.16
CA LYS A 54 -1.01 1.98 10.77
C LYS A 54 -0.23 1.19 9.72
N HIS A 55 -0.89 0.82 8.62
CA HIS A 55 -0.27 0.09 7.51
C HIS A 55 0.82 0.92 6.84
N ILE A 56 0.51 2.15 6.43
CA ILE A 56 1.44 3.04 5.74
C ILE A 56 2.63 3.39 6.65
N THR A 57 2.38 3.61 7.94
CA THR A 57 3.45 3.84 8.92
C THR A 57 4.37 2.63 9.06
N ASN A 58 3.81 1.41 9.03
CA ASN A 58 4.61 0.18 9.04
C ASN A 58 5.43 0.03 7.74
N VAL A 59 4.82 0.28 6.58
CA VAL A 59 5.52 0.29 5.27
C VAL A 59 6.66 1.31 5.26
N PHE A 60 6.42 2.52 5.77
CA PHE A 60 7.44 3.57 5.93
C PHE A 60 8.61 3.09 6.81
N LYS A 61 8.33 2.54 8.00
CA LYS A 61 9.36 2.02 8.91
C LYS A 61 10.19 0.91 8.26
N GLN A 62 9.53 -0.04 7.61
CA GLN A 62 10.20 -1.14 6.91
C GLN A 62 11.07 -0.66 5.74
N THR A 63 10.56 0.32 4.97
CA THR A 63 11.31 0.93 3.87
C THR A 63 12.54 1.65 4.40
N ARG A 64 12.40 2.45 5.46
CA ARG A 64 13.53 3.15 6.10
C ARG A 64 14.58 2.18 6.64
N SER A 65 14.15 1.11 7.30
CA SER A 65 15.03 0.04 7.80
C SER A 65 15.78 -0.66 6.64
N THR A 66 15.09 -0.94 5.54
CA THR A 66 15.70 -1.55 4.35
C THR A 66 16.68 -0.59 3.67
N LYS A 67 16.32 0.69 3.53
CA LYS A 67 17.21 1.74 3.02
C LYS A 67 18.49 1.85 3.86
N ALA A 68 18.37 1.79 5.19
CA ALA A 68 19.51 1.86 6.09
C ALA A 68 20.48 0.69 5.86
N ARG A 69 19.97 -0.54 5.71
CA ARG A 69 20.80 -1.70 5.35
C ARG A 69 21.46 -1.56 3.97
N LEU A 70 20.76 -0.95 3.01
CA LEU A 70 21.30 -0.68 1.67
C LEU A 70 22.18 0.56 1.60
N TYR A 71 22.39 1.29 2.70
CA TYR A 71 23.15 2.53 2.71
C TYR A 71 24.58 2.38 2.17
N PRO A 72 25.34 1.31 2.48
CA PRO A 72 26.69 1.13 1.90
C PRO A 72 26.70 1.04 0.37
N LEU A 73 25.60 0.56 -0.24
CA LEU A 73 25.47 0.41 -1.69
C LEU A 73 24.87 1.65 -2.37
N LEU A 74 23.94 2.33 -1.70
CA LEU A 74 23.25 3.50 -2.25
C LEU A 74 23.92 4.83 -1.88
N GLY A 75 24.82 4.83 -0.91
CA GLY A 75 25.47 6.02 -0.39
C GLY A 75 26.45 6.66 -1.36
N ARG A 76 26.90 7.87 -1.00
CA ARG A 76 27.88 8.66 -1.77
C ARG A 76 29.22 7.94 -1.95
N ASN A 77 29.65 7.16 -0.95
CA ASN A 77 30.91 6.42 -0.96
C ASN A 77 30.85 5.12 -1.78
N SER A 78 29.66 4.74 -2.27
CA SER A 78 29.51 3.53 -3.08
C SER A 78 30.05 3.72 -4.49
N LYS A 79 30.94 2.82 -4.91
CA LYS A 79 31.51 2.73 -6.27
C LYS A 79 30.52 2.20 -7.33
N LEU A 80 29.28 1.86 -6.94
CA LEU A 80 28.27 1.38 -7.88
C LEU A 80 27.89 2.48 -8.89
N SER A 81 27.67 2.07 -10.15
CA SER A 81 27.13 2.95 -11.18
C SER A 81 25.74 3.46 -10.79
N LEU A 82 25.36 4.62 -11.33
CA LEU A 82 24.03 5.21 -11.14
C LEU A 82 22.92 4.23 -11.55
N GLN A 83 23.12 3.51 -12.67
CA GLN A 83 22.17 2.52 -13.17
C GLN A 83 21.94 1.38 -12.17
N ASN A 84 23.01 0.87 -11.56
CA ASN A 84 22.91 -0.20 -10.56
C ASN A 84 22.24 0.28 -9.26
N LYS A 85 22.53 1.50 -8.81
CA LYS A 85 21.84 2.12 -7.66
C LYS A 85 20.34 2.30 -7.93
N LEU A 86 19.98 2.76 -9.12
CA LEU A 86 18.59 2.87 -9.57
C LEU A 86 17.90 1.51 -9.69
N LEU A 87 18.62 0.49 -10.16
CA LEU A 87 18.12 -0.87 -10.23
C LEU A 87 17.74 -1.36 -8.83
N LEU A 88 18.64 -1.24 -7.85
CA LEU A 88 18.37 -1.60 -6.45
C LEU A 88 17.16 -0.87 -5.87
N TYR A 89 16.99 0.41 -6.17
CA TYR A 89 15.79 1.15 -5.78
C TYR A 89 14.53 0.56 -6.39
N LYS A 90 14.52 0.32 -7.71
CA LYS A 90 13.35 -0.19 -8.43
C LYS A 90 12.98 -1.63 -8.04
N THR A 91 13.95 -2.46 -7.69
CA THR A 91 13.74 -3.89 -7.39
C THR A 91 13.46 -4.17 -5.92
N ILE A 92 14.06 -3.41 -5.00
CA ILE A 92 13.95 -3.69 -3.56
C ILE A 92 13.07 -2.65 -2.85
N LEU A 93 13.40 -1.37 -2.97
CA LEU A 93 12.76 -0.31 -2.18
C LEU A 93 11.37 0.04 -2.71
N ARG A 94 11.23 0.18 -4.03
CA ARG A 94 9.95 0.55 -4.66
C ARG A 94 8.86 -0.48 -4.39
N PRO A 95 9.07 -1.79 -4.58
CA PRO A 95 8.04 -2.80 -4.31
C PRO A 95 7.70 -2.89 -2.82
N LYS A 96 8.67 -2.64 -1.93
CA LYS A 96 8.42 -2.56 -0.48
C LYS A 96 7.45 -1.44 -0.13
N MET A 97 7.57 -0.28 -0.80
CA MET A 97 6.68 0.87 -0.61
C MET A 97 5.31 0.68 -1.25
N THR A 98 5.23 -0.01 -2.39
CA THR A 98 3.99 -0.09 -3.21
C THR A 98 3.25 -1.41 -3.12
N TYR A 99 3.70 -2.32 -2.27
CA TYR A 99 3.01 -3.60 -2.04
C TYR A 99 1.54 -3.39 -1.67
N ALA A 100 0.63 -4.06 -2.38
CA ALA A 100 -0.82 -3.94 -2.21
C ALA A 100 -1.39 -2.52 -2.34
N SER A 101 -0.71 -1.62 -3.05
CA SER A 101 -1.17 -0.23 -3.23
C SER A 101 -2.55 -0.05 -3.87
N PRO A 102 -3.10 -0.96 -4.70
CA PRO A 102 -4.50 -0.83 -5.14
C PRO A 102 -5.52 -0.86 -3.99
N VAL A 103 -5.16 -1.44 -2.84
CA VAL A 103 -6.04 -1.56 -1.66
C VAL A 103 -5.99 -0.29 -0.80
N TRP A 104 -4.78 0.12 -0.39
CA TRP A 104 -4.57 1.24 0.54
C TRP A 104 -4.21 2.55 -0.15
N GLY A 105 -3.96 2.57 -1.46
CA GLY A 105 -3.55 3.75 -2.22
C GLY A 105 -4.58 4.87 -2.22
N ALA A 106 -5.82 4.57 -1.84
CA ALA A 106 -6.90 5.54 -1.62
C ALA A 106 -6.92 6.15 -0.21
N ALA A 107 -5.90 5.87 0.61
CA ALA A 107 -5.72 6.51 1.92
C ALA A 107 -5.53 8.02 1.79
N ALA A 108 -5.61 8.74 2.91
CA ALA A 108 -5.44 10.18 2.91
C ALA A 108 -4.08 10.60 2.33
N HIS A 109 -4.08 11.68 1.55
CA HIS A 109 -2.91 12.20 0.86
C HIS A 109 -1.72 12.43 1.81
N SER A 110 -1.97 12.91 3.03
CA SER A 110 -0.97 13.12 4.07
C SER A 110 -0.20 11.85 4.46
N HIS A 111 -0.83 10.68 4.43
CA HIS A 111 -0.14 9.41 4.71
C HIS A 111 0.76 9.02 3.54
N ILE A 112 0.27 9.15 2.30
CA ILE A 112 1.03 8.78 1.09
C ILE A 112 2.23 9.73 0.88
N GLN A 113 2.08 11.00 1.24
CA GLN A 113 3.15 12.00 1.19
C GLN A 113 4.38 11.60 2.02
N LYS A 114 4.21 10.84 3.12
CA LYS A 114 5.35 10.27 3.88
C LYS A 114 6.19 9.31 3.05
N LEU A 115 5.55 8.50 2.20
CA LEU A 115 6.23 7.59 1.28
C LEU A 115 6.92 8.36 0.15
N GLU A 116 6.29 9.40 -0.38
CA GLU A 116 6.89 10.26 -1.40
C GLU A 116 8.12 11.03 -0.88
N ALA A 117 8.04 11.56 0.34
CA ALA A 117 9.21 12.14 1.01
C ALA A 117 10.35 11.13 1.15
N THR A 118 10.04 9.87 1.43
CA THR A 118 11.03 8.78 1.51
C THR A 118 11.67 8.51 0.14
N GLN A 119 10.88 8.45 -0.93
CA GLN A 119 11.39 8.36 -2.30
C GLN A 119 12.36 9.50 -2.61
N ASN A 120 11.95 10.75 -2.36
CA ASN A 120 12.78 11.92 -2.64
C ASN A 120 14.13 11.89 -1.91
N ILE A 121 14.14 11.43 -0.64
CA ILE A 121 15.38 11.24 0.13
C ILE A 121 16.26 10.17 -0.51
N ILE A 122 15.69 9.04 -0.94
CA ILE A 122 16.44 7.94 -1.56
C ILE A 122 17.05 8.40 -2.89
N GLU A 123 16.27 9.06 -3.73
CA GLU A 123 16.71 9.53 -5.05
C GLU A 123 17.86 10.52 -4.93
N ARG A 124 17.73 11.50 -4.03
CA ARG A 124 18.83 12.43 -3.70
C ARG A 124 20.09 11.70 -3.25
N GLN A 125 19.95 10.65 -2.43
CA GLN A 125 21.08 9.85 -1.97
C GLN A 125 21.76 9.12 -3.13
N ILE A 126 20.97 8.59 -4.08
CA ILE A 126 21.48 7.85 -5.25
C ILE A 126 22.32 8.75 -6.16
N ILE A 127 21.85 9.97 -6.44
CA ILE A 127 22.56 10.91 -7.32
C ILE A 127 23.53 11.85 -6.58
N ASN A 128 23.61 11.75 -5.25
CA ASN A 128 24.36 12.66 -4.39
C ASN A 128 24.01 14.15 -4.65
N ALA A 129 22.71 14.47 -4.76
CA ALA A 129 22.26 15.81 -5.13
C ALA A 129 22.34 16.84 -3.99
N PRO A 130 22.82 18.06 -4.26
CA PRO A 130 22.73 19.20 -3.36
C PRO A 130 21.28 19.56 -2.97
N TRP A 131 21.13 20.18 -1.79
CA TRP A 131 19.81 20.52 -1.22
C TRP A 131 18.97 21.45 -2.10
N PHE A 132 19.60 22.38 -2.82
CA PHE A 132 18.91 23.40 -3.63
C PHE A 132 18.32 22.88 -4.95
N ILE A 133 18.73 21.69 -5.42
CA ILE A 133 18.14 21.08 -6.63
C ILE A 133 16.71 20.67 -6.30
N ARG A 134 15.70 21.11 -7.07
CA ARG A 134 14.30 20.73 -6.80
C ARG A 134 14.05 19.25 -7.12
N ASN A 135 13.28 18.55 -6.28
CA ASN A 135 12.99 17.10 -6.44
C ASN A 135 12.37 16.75 -7.80
N ARG A 136 11.58 17.65 -8.40
CA ARG A 136 10.97 17.45 -9.72
C ARG A 136 12.01 17.25 -10.84
N TYR A 137 13.16 17.93 -10.76
CA TYR A 137 14.23 17.79 -11.75
C TYR A 137 14.95 16.46 -11.55
N ILE A 138 15.23 16.09 -10.30
CA ILE A 138 15.81 14.78 -9.94
C ILE A 138 14.94 13.63 -10.49
N LEU A 139 13.63 13.68 -10.27
CA LEU A 139 12.69 12.68 -10.79
C LEU A 139 12.71 12.62 -12.32
N LYS A 140 12.74 13.78 -12.99
CA LYS A 140 12.79 13.88 -14.46
C LYS A 140 14.07 13.25 -15.01
N ASP A 141 15.22 13.59 -14.43
CA ASP A 141 16.53 13.09 -14.86
C ASP A 141 16.66 11.58 -14.64
N LEU A 142 16.15 11.07 -13.51
CA LEU A 142 16.13 9.63 -13.21
C LEU A 142 15.04 8.86 -13.98
N ARG A 143 14.19 9.57 -14.76
CA ARG A 143 13.01 9.03 -15.45
C ARG A 143 12.11 8.23 -14.50
N LEU A 144 11.94 8.73 -13.29
CA LEU A 144 11.10 8.16 -12.24
C LEU A 144 9.79 8.93 -12.12
N ARG A 145 8.77 8.25 -11.60
CA ARG A 145 7.46 8.83 -11.30
C ARG A 145 7.34 8.99 -9.78
N PRO A 146 6.67 10.05 -9.28
CA PRO A 146 6.29 10.15 -7.88
C PRO A 146 5.55 8.89 -7.40
N VAL A 147 5.68 8.56 -6.12
CA VAL A 147 5.02 7.39 -5.51
C VAL A 147 3.52 7.42 -5.79
N ILE A 148 2.87 8.58 -5.64
CA ILE A 148 1.43 8.75 -5.87
C ILE A 148 1.06 8.34 -7.30
N SER A 149 1.74 8.89 -8.31
CA SER A 149 1.49 8.56 -9.72
C SER A 149 1.78 7.10 -10.04
N HIS A 150 2.78 6.51 -9.38
CA HIS A 150 3.08 5.09 -9.54
C HIS A 150 2.01 4.19 -8.93
N ILE A 151 1.49 4.53 -7.75
CA ILE A 151 0.38 3.84 -7.10
C ILE A 151 -0.88 3.90 -7.97
N LYS A 152 -1.20 5.07 -8.53
CA LYS A 152 -2.33 5.21 -9.47
C LYS A 152 -2.17 4.28 -10.68
N ASN A 153 -1.00 4.26 -11.32
CA ASN A 153 -0.74 3.35 -12.44
C ASN A 153 -0.90 1.87 -12.04
N LEU A 154 -0.37 1.46 -10.89
CA LEU A 154 -0.55 0.09 -10.37
C LEU A 154 -2.03 -0.23 -10.11
N ALA A 155 -2.79 0.72 -9.58
CA ALA A 155 -4.22 0.57 -9.35
C ALA A 155 -4.99 0.43 -10.67
N ASN A 156 -4.73 1.28 -11.66
CA ASN A 156 -5.37 1.20 -12.98
C ASN A 156 -5.11 -0.17 -13.62
N LYS A 157 -3.85 -0.60 -13.66
CA LYS A 157 -3.48 -1.92 -14.18
C LYS A 157 -4.17 -3.06 -13.44
N PHE A 158 -4.25 -2.97 -12.11
CA PHE A 158 -4.93 -3.96 -11.29
C PHE A 158 -6.43 -4.04 -11.61
N PHE A 159 -7.13 -2.90 -11.61
CA PHE A 159 -8.58 -2.89 -11.87
C PHE A 159 -8.92 -3.29 -13.31
N HIS A 160 -8.14 -2.84 -14.30
CA HIS A 160 -8.32 -3.32 -15.69
C HIS A 160 -8.05 -4.82 -15.84
N SER A 161 -7.09 -5.37 -15.11
CA SER A 161 -6.83 -6.81 -15.09
C SER A 161 -8.01 -7.59 -14.47
N VAL A 162 -8.59 -7.06 -13.39
CA VAL A 162 -9.78 -7.64 -12.75
C VAL A 162 -10.98 -7.64 -13.69
N ASP A 163 -11.22 -6.54 -14.40
CA ASP A 163 -12.37 -6.42 -15.33
C ASP A 163 -12.24 -7.38 -16.52
N ASN A 164 -11.02 -7.64 -17.00
CA ASN A 164 -10.75 -8.50 -18.15
C ASN A 164 -10.38 -9.94 -17.76
N HIS A 165 -10.56 -10.33 -16.48
CA HIS A 165 -10.09 -11.62 -16.02
C HIS A 165 -10.97 -12.77 -16.56
N THR A 166 -10.33 -13.85 -17.00
CA THR A 166 -11.00 -15.06 -17.49
C THR A 166 -11.66 -15.91 -16.39
N ASN A 167 -11.23 -15.77 -15.12
CA ASN A 167 -11.64 -16.64 -14.02
C ASN A 167 -13.07 -16.31 -13.59
N GLN A 168 -13.94 -17.32 -13.60
CA GLN A 168 -15.34 -17.18 -13.24
C GLN A 168 -15.54 -16.63 -11.82
N ALA A 169 -14.75 -17.09 -10.84
CA ALA A 169 -14.85 -16.63 -9.47
C ALA A 169 -14.57 -15.13 -9.31
N ILE A 170 -13.81 -14.53 -10.23
CA ILE A 170 -13.54 -13.08 -10.24
C ILE A 170 -14.69 -12.33 -10.93
N LYS A 171 -15.26 -12.89 -12.00
CA LYS A 171 -16.45 -12.35 -12.68
C LYS A 171 -17.67 -12.34 -11.78
N ASP A 172 -17.79 -13.34 -10.91
CA ASP A 172 -18.87 -13.46 -9.94
C ASP A 172 -18.74 -12.44 -8.78
N ILE A 173 -17.58 -11.77 -8.63
CA ILE A 173 -17.43 -10.69 -7.64
C ILE A 173 -18.35 -9.53 -8.05
N PRO A 174 -19.24 -9.06 -7.15
CA PRO A 174 -20.13 -7.95 -7.46
C PRO A 174 -19.34 -6.71 -7.89
N THR A 175 -19.46 -6.35 -9.15
CA THR A 175 -18.93 -5.09 -9.66
C THR A 175 -19.75 -3.94 -9.08
N TYR A 176 -19.11 -2.79 -8.95
CA TYR A 176 -19.81 -1.61 -8.50
C TYR A 176 -19.53 -0.43 -9.40
N ASP A 177 -20.59 0.30 -9.70
CA ASP A 177 -20.49 1.55 -10.45
C ASP A 177 -19.81 2.64 -9.58
N PRO A 178 -18.64 3.16 -10.02
CA PRO A 178 -17.95 4.26 -9.35
C PRO A 178 -18.75 5.57 -9.31
N SER A 179 -19.71 5.77 -10.22
CA SER A 179 -20.56 6.97 -10.31
C SER A 179 -21.52 7.10 -9.11
N ASN A 180 -21.82 5.97 -8.44
CA ASN A 180 -22.81 5.93 -7.37
C ASN A 180 -22.33 6.73 -6.14
N PRO A 181 -23.13 7.69 -5.63
CA PRO A 181 -22.73 8.57 -4.54
C PRO A 181 -22.39 7.82 -3.23
N ARG A 182 -23.01 6.65 -2.98
CA ARG A 182 -22.72 5.83 -1.79
C ARG A 182 -21.34 5.17 -1.85
N LYS A 183 -20.71 5.11 -3.03
CA LYS A 183 -19.45 4.38 -3.28
C LYS A 183 -18.23 5.30 -3.46
N LYS A 184 -18.40 6.62 -3.31
CA LYS A 184 -17.33 7.65 -3.44
C LYS A 184 -16.07 7.44 -2.59
N LYS A 185 -16.15 6.72 -1.47
CA LYS A 185 -14.99 6.44 -0.58
C LYS A 185 -14.27 5.13 -0.87
N ARG A 186 -14.62 4.42 -1.94
CA ARG A 186 -14.01 3.13 -2.28
C ARG A 186 -12.73 3.33 -3.10
N PRO A 187 -11.73 2.43 -2.98
CA PRO A 187 -10.45 2.62 -3.64
C PRO A 187 -10.53 2.81 -5.16
N ARG A 188 -11.33 2.01 -5.87
CA ARG A 188 -11.49 2.14 -7.33
C ARG A 188 -12.02 3.52 -7.72
N THR A 189 -12.97 4.08 -6.96
CA THR A 189 -13.50 5.41 -7.25
C THR A 189 -12.45 6.49 -6.99
N LEU A 190 -11.76 6.44 -5.86
CA LEU A 190 -10.78 7.46 -5.48
C LEU A 190 -9.50 7.42 -6.33
N LEU A 191 -9.10 6.24 -6.81
CA LEU A 191 -7.88 6.06 -7.59
C LEU A 191 -8.09 6.29 -9.09
N LEU A 192 -9.29 6.03 -9.61
CA LEU A 192 -9.63 6.22 -11.02
C LEU A 192 -10.26 7.58 -11.35
N ALA A 193 -10.85 8.31 -10.39
CA ALA A 193 -11.55 9.58 -10.64
C ALA A 193 -10.64 10.81 -10.85
N GLY A 194 -9.43 10.60 -11.37
CA GLY A 194 -8.40 11.64 -11.44
C GLY A 194 -7.86 11.92 -12.84
N ASP A 195 -8.63 11.61 -13.88
CA ASP A 195 -8.37 12.00 -15.27
C ASP A 195 -9.15 13.28 -15.60
#